data_AF-A0A8J7GG92-F1
#
_entry.id   AF-A0A8J7GG92-F1
#
_cell.length_a   1.000
_cell.length_b   1.000
_cell.length_c   1.000
_cell.angle_alpha   90.00
_cell.angle_beta   90.00
_cell.angle_gamma   90.00
#
_symmetry.space_group_name_H-M   'P 1'
#
loop_
_entity.id
_entity.type
_entity.pdbx_description
1 polymer ?
#
loop_
_entity_poly.entity_id
_entity_poly.type
_entity_poly.pdbx_seq_one_letter_code
_entity_poly.pdbx_strand_id
1 'polypeptide(L)'
;MSEADLKPYRIERHGVKELRLYRGGDLIDIEHDATGDSRADTERWGSGVAWYEDRTVVERWEPSGDAWTVLTAVACRHVMWRWEDEGLTVWDEIDSTGQAVRHIEATTSDQKYTAAGSLDEAIAALDTGGVNAVRVYELTYGVVPETPYPAEALATMTSVSSSEFHRRWMAARSELEPPAVPNQMP
;
A
#
# COMPACT_ATOMS: atom_id res chain seq x y z
N MET A 1 -16.53 5.38 12.73
CA MET A 1 -15.74 4.14 12.92
C MET A 1 -15.03 4.25 14.25
N SER A 2 -15.01 3.18 15.02
CA SER A 2 -14.39 3.19 16.35
C SER A 2 -12.90 2.93 16.22
N GLU A 3 -12.12 3.32 17.23
CA GLU A 3 -10.67 3.03 17.36
C GLU A 3 -10.32 1.54 17.16
N ALA A 4 -11.30 0.64 17.27
CA ALA A 4 -11.16 -0.79 16.98
C ALA A 4 -10.86 -1.12 15.50
N ASP A 5 -11.16 -0.22 14.55
CA ASP A 5 -11.03 -0.50 13.13
C ASP A 5 -9.58 -0.40 12.61
N LEU A 6 -8.67 0.21 13.38
CA LEU A 6 -7.25 0.46 13.01
C LEU A 6 -6.26 -0.53 13.63
N LYS A 7 -6.76 -1.57 14.31
CA LYS A 7 -5.90 -2.58 14.95
C LYS A 7 -5.11 -3.37 13.89
N PRO A 8 -3.77 -3.46 13.98
CA PRO A 8 -2.95 -4.16 13.00
C PRO A 8 -3.26 -5.65 12.98
N TYR A 9 -3.19 -6.25 11.79
CA TYR A 9 -3.30 -7.69 11.64
C TYR A 9 -1.94 -8.35 11.82
N ARG A 10 -1.91 -9.47 12.54
CA ARG A 10 -0.70 -10.28 12.75
C ARG A 10 -1.00 -11.74 12.45
N ILE A 11 -0.24 -12.36 11.57
CA ILE A 11 -0.30 -13.82 11.36
C ILE A 11 0.88 -14.48 12.06
N GLU A 12 0.58 -15.47 12.90
CA GLU A 12 1.57 -16.30 13.59
C GLU A 12 1.47 -17.76 13.12
N ARG A 13 2.61 -18.43 12.97
CA ARG A 13 2.64 -19.88 12.68
C ARG A 13 2.89 -20.65 13.98
N HIS A 14 1.97 -21.55 14.31
CA HIS A 14 2.01 -22.37 15.52
C HIS A 14 2.27 -23.84 15.14
N GLY A 15 3.52 -24.14 14.77
CA GLY A 15 3.91 -25.47 14.29
C GLY A 15 3.78 -25.64 12.78
N VAL A 16 3.86 -26.88 12.29
CA VAL A 16 4.02 -27.16 10.84
C VAL A 16 2.74 -26.90 10.03
N LYS A 17 1.57 -26.96 10.66
CA LYS A 17 0.27 -26.91 9.97
C LYS A 17 -0.69 -25.84 10.47
N GLU A 18 -0.30 -25.08 11.48
CA GLU A 18 -1.22 -24.12 12.09
C GLU A 18 -0.77 -22.68 11.81
N LEU A 19 -1.67 -21.87 11.26
CA LEU A 19 -1.54 -20.41 11.20
C LEU A 19 -2.64 -19.79 12.06
N ARG A 20 -2.33 -18.70 12.75
CA ARG A 20 -3.24 -17.95 13.60
C ARG A 20 -3.25 -16.50 13.18
N LEU A 21 -4.43 -15.95 12.94
CA LEU A 21 -4.63 -14.55 12.58
C LEU A 21 -5.10 -13.77 13.80
N TYR A 22 -4.45 -12.65 14.08
CA TYR A 22 -4.76 -11.74 15.18
C TYR A 22 -5.13 -10.36 14.65
N ARG A 23 -6.01 -9.64 15.36
CA ARG A 23 -6.31 -8.21 15.15
C ARG A 23 -6.14 -7.45 16.46
N GLY A 24 -5.10 -6.61 16.54
CA GLY A 24 -4.80 -5.82 17.74
C GLY A 24 -4.70 -6.64 19.03
N GLY A 25 -4.09 -7.83 18.93
CA GLY A 25 -3.86 -8.76 20.04
C GLY A 25 -4.91 -9.87 20.18
N ASP A 26 -6.11 -9.68 19.61
CA ASP A 26 -7.20 -10.66 19.71
C ASP A 26 -7.05 -11.72 18.61
N LEU A 27 -7.13 -13.01 18.96
CA LEU A 27 -7.14 -14.11 17.98
C LEU A 27 -8.47 -14.13 17.24
N ILE A 28 -8.44 -14.01 15.92
CA ILE A 28 -9.64 -13.92 15.08
C ILE A 28 -9.86 -15.13 14.17
N ASP A 29 -8.80 -15.85 13.81
CA ASP A 29 -8.93 -17.07 12.99
C ASP A 29 -7.75 -18.04 13.16
N ILE A 30 -7.97 -19.32 12.85
CA ILE A 30 -6.97 -20.39 12.86
C ILE A 30 -7.12 -21.27 11.62
N GLU A 31 -6.04 -21.41 10.84
CA GLU A 31 -5.92 -22.37 9.74
C GLU A 31 -5.15 -23.59 10.23
N HIS A 32 -5.72 -24.78 10.05
CA HIS A 32 -5.15 -26.04 10.55
C HIS A 32 -4.49 -26.91 9.47
N ASP A 33 -4.52 -26.51 8.19
CA ASP A 33 -4.01 -27.34 7.09
C ASP A 33 -3.00 -26.61 6.19
N ALA A 34 -2.15 -25.77 6.77
CA ALA A 34 -1.04 -25.13 6.05
C ALA A 34 -0.01 -26.20 5.61
N THR A 35 0.03 -26.52 4.32
CA THR A 35 0.91 -27.54 3.74
C THR A 35 2.13 -26.92 3.06
N GLY A 36 3.30 -26.97 3.71
CA GLY A 36 4.62 -26.97 3.04
C GLY A 36 4.93 -25.81 2.06
N ASP A 37 5.93 -25.02 2.46
CA ASP A 37 6.30 -23.68 1.98
C ASP A 37 5.55 -22.56 2.71
N SER A 38 6.17 -22.15 3.83
CA SER A 38 5.63 -21.20 4.80
C SER A 38 5.30 -19.84 4.20
N ARG A 39 5.95 -19.45 3.11
CA ARG A 39 5.70 -18.16 2.47
C ARG A 39 4.46 -18.23 1.59
N ALA A 40 4.35 -19.24 0.73
CA ALA A 40 3.21 -19.41 -0.17
C ALA A 40 1.90 -19.69 0.61
N ASP A 41 1.95 -20.47 1.70
CA ASP A 41 0.78 -20.71 2.54
C ASP A 41 0.32 -19.45 3.27
N THR A 42 1.26 -18.66 3.80
CA THR A 42 0.95 -17.42 4.53
C THR A 42 0.54 -16.31 3.58
N GLU A 43 1.14 -16.24 2.39
CA GLU A 43 0.70 -15.36 1.31
C GLU A 43 -0.68 -15.79 0.83
N ARG A 44 -0.98 -17.08 0.65
CA ARG A 44 -2.32 -17.57 0.23
C ARG A 44 -3.40 -17.37 1.29
N TRP A 45 -3.09 -17.60 2.56
CA TRP A 45 -4.05 -17.45 3.66
C TRP A 45 -4.19 -15.99 4.08
N GLY A 46 -3.07 -15.26 4.20
CA GLY A 46 -3.06 -13.81 4.35
C GLY A 46 -3.69 -13.10 3.14
N SER A 47 -3.55 -13.65 1.92
CA SER A 47 -4.24 -13.16 0.71
C SER A 47 -5.69 -13.62 0.58
N GLY A 48 -6.10 -14.67 1.28
CA GLY A 48 -7.44 -15.24 1.20
C GLY A 48 -8.38 -14.73 2.30
N VAL A 49 -7.88 -14.63 3.54
CA VAL A 49 -8.65 -14.23 4.72
C VAL A 49 -8.65 -12.72 4.92
N ALA A 50 -7.55 -12.02 4.60
CA ALA A 50 -7.50 -10.56 4.73
C ALA A 50 -8.12 -9.80 3.53
N TRP A 51 -8.47 -10.48 2.42
CA TRP A 51 -8.87 -9.80 1.18
C TRP A 51 -10.32 -9.98 0.80
N TYR A 52 -11.04 -10.87 1.50
CA TYR A 52 -12.45 -11.05 1.19
C TYR A 52 -13.28 -9.85 1.67
N GLU A 53 -12.86 -9.15 2.74
CA GLU A 53 -13.64 -8.04 3.28
C GLU A 53 -12.85 -6.78 3.72
N ASP A 54 -11.54 -6.84 3.98
CA ASP A 54 -10.83 -5.68 4.57
C ASP A 54 -9.38 -5.49 4.10
N ARG A 55 -9.17 -4.63 3.10
CA ARG A 55 -8.20 -3.50 3.13
C ARG A 55 -6.89 -3.71 3.92
N THR A 56 -6.14 -4.77 3.66
CA THR A 56 -4.87 -5.04 4.36
C THR A 56 -3.75 -5.37 3.38
N VAL A 57 -2.60 -4.72 3.51
CA VAL A 57 -1.38 -4.99 2.74
C VAL A 57 -0.31 -5.52 3.69
N VAL A 58 0.48 -6.47 3.23
CA VAL A 58 1.63 -6.98 4.00
C VAL A 58 2.73 -5.93 3.97
N GLU A 59 3.01 -5.30 5.11
CA GLU A 59 4.03 -4.24 5.18
C GLU A 59 5.41 -4.83 5.47
N ARG A 60 5.51 -5.85 6.33
CA ARG A 60 6.81 -6.32 6.79
C ARG A 60 6.84 -7.79 7.20
N TRP A 61 7.95 -8.44 6.85
CA TRP A 61 8.35 -9.75 7.35
C TRP A 61 9.37 -9.57 8.46
N GLU A 62 9.16 -10.19 9.63
CA GLU A 62 10.16 -10.24 10.69
C GLU A 62 10.55 -11.68 11.03
N PRO A 63 11.84 -11.96 11.30
CA PRO A 63 12.25 -13.25 11.85
C PRO A 63 12.07 -13.29 13.37
N SER A 64 11.62 -14.43 13.90
CA SER A 64 11.37 -14.65 15.34
C SER A 64 12.06 -15.92 15.88
N GLY A 65 13.37 -15.85 16.16
CA GLY A 65 14.10 -16.95 16.82
C GLY A 65 14.10 -18.26 16.01
N ASP A 66 13.88 -19.40 16.67
CA ASP A 66 13.93 -20.76 16.07
C ASP A 66 12.66 -21.16 15.28
N ALA A 67 11.68 -20.24 15.17
CA ALA A 67 10.45 -20.43 14.42
C ALA A 67 10.18 -19.22 13.51
N TRP A 68 9.80 -19.45 12.25
CA TRP A 68 9.46 -18.34 11.35
C TRP A 68 8.12 -17.73 11.79
N THR A 69 8.15 -16.52 12.33
CA THR A 69 6.94 -15.75 12.66
C THR A 69 7.19 -14.29 12.35
N VAL A 70 6.47 -13.75 11.36
CA VAL A 70 5.40 -12.74 11.54
C VAL A 70 5.11 -12.07 10.20
N LEU A 71 3.83 -12.07 9.82
CA LEU A 71 3.26 -11.16 8.82
C LEU A 71 2.55 -10.05 9.61
N THR A 72 3.15 -8.87 9.72
CA THR A 72 2.41 -7.67 10.15
C THR A 72 1.77 -7.12 8.89
N ALA A 73 0.50 -7.43 8.71
CA ALA A 73 -0.28 -6.82 7.65
C ALA A 73 -0.85 -5.53 8.23
N VAL A 74 -0.35 -4.40 7.74
CA VAL A 74 -0.88 -3.11 8.14
C VAL A 74 -2.10 -2.86 7.26
N ALA A 75 -3.19 -2.46 7.91
CA ALA A 75 -4.44 -2.17 7.25
C ALA A 75 -4.24 -0.91 6.39
N CYS A 76 -3.80 -1.09 5.15
CA CYS A 76 -3.76 -0.01 4.18
C CYS A 76 -5.13 0.14 3.54
N ARG A 77 -5.67 1.35 3.57
CA ARG A 77 -6.90 1.70 2.91
C ARG A 77 -6.62 2.23 1.53
N HIS A 78 -7.26 1.66 0.51
CA HIS A 78 -7.31 2.26 -0.81
C HIS A 78 -8.57 3.10 -0.95
N VAL A 79 -8.40 4.37 -1.28
CA VAL A 79 -9.49 5.32 -1.45
C VAL A 79 -9.42 5.99 -2.82
N MET A 80 -10.57 6.51 -3.24
CA MET A 80 -10.75 7.40 -4.36
C MET A 80 -11.54 8.62 -3.91
N TRP A 81 -11.11 9.79 -4.35
CA TRP A 81 -11.81 11.03 -4.13
C TRP A 81 -11.60 11.97 -5.32
N ARG A 82 -12.41 13.03 -5.40
CA ARG A 82 -12.33 14.02 -6.47
C ARG A 82 -11.91 15.35 -5.89
N TRP A 83 -10.94 15.97 -6.53
CA TRP A 83 -10.60 17.36 -6.31
C TRP A 83 -11.29 18.18 -7.39
N GLU A 84 -12.51 18.62 -7.11
CA GLU A 84 -13.36 19.27 -8.12
C GLU A 84 -12.75 20.57 -8.65
N ASP A 85 -12.13 21.36 -7.78
CA ASP A 85 -11.51 22.64 -8.13
C ASP A 85 -10.36 22.49 -9.14
N GLU A 86 -9.58 21.39 -9.04
CA GLU A 86 -8.46 21.08 -9.94
C GLU A 86 -8.89 20.14 -11.08
N GLY A 87 -10.14 19.68 -11.08
CA GLY A 87 -10.64 18.71 -12.05
C GLY A 87 -9.91 17.36 -11.98
N LEU A 88 -9.41 16.96 -10.81
CA LEU A 88 -8.65 15.71 -10.63
C LEU A 88 -9.48 14.61 -9.96
N THR A 89 -9.22 13.37 -10.37
CA THR A 89 -9.60 12.18 -9.62
C THR A 89 -8.34 11.61 -9.00
N VAL A 90 -8.38 11.38 -7.69
CA VAL A 90 -7.24 10.94 -6.89
C VAL A 90 -7.50 9.55 -6.36
N TRP A 91 -6.47 8.71 -6.35
CA TRP A 91 -6.45 7.44 -5.62
C TRP A 91 -5.27 7.41 -4.66
N ASP A 92 -5.55 7.11 -3.40
CA ASP A 92 -4.52 7.01 -2.36
C ASP A 92 -4.50 5.60 -1.75
N GLU A 93 -3.30 5.10 -1.50
CA GLU A 93 -3.05 4.07 -0.51
C GLU A 93 -2.64 4.76 0.79
N ILE A 94 -3.41 4.49 1.84
CA ILE A 94 -3.31 5.18 3.12
C ILE A 94 -2.98 4.16 4.19
N ASP A 95 -1.93 4.39 4.97
CA ASP A 95 -1.54 3.49 6.05
C ASP A 95 -2.46 3.61 7.28
N SER A 96 -2.15 2.84 8.34
CA SER A 96 -2.92 2.83 9.58
C SER A 96 -2.92 4.17 10.36
N THR A 97 -2.01 5.08 10.04
CA THR A 97 -1.90 6.41 10.67
C THR A 97 -2.68 7.48 9.91
N GLY A 98 -3.24 7.14 8.75
CA GLY A 98 -3.89 8.10 7.85
C GLY A 98 -2.92 8.74 6.85
N GLN A 99 -1.65 8.33 6.84
CA GLN A 99 -0.64 8.86 5.93
C GLN A 99 -0.79 8.21 4.54
N ALA A 100 -0.80 9.03 3.49
CA ALA A 100 -0.70 8.53 2.12
C ALA A 100 0.71 7.97 1.89
N VAL A 101 0.81 6.71 1.48
CA VAL A 101 2.07 6.03 1.14
C VAL A 101 2.26 5.87 -0.37
N ARG A 102 1.15 5.85 -1.12
CA ARG A 102 1.12 5.97 -2.58
C ARG A 102 -0.03 6.85 -3.02
N HIS A 103 0.22 7.68 -4.03
CA HIS A 103 -0.69 8.70 -4.51
C HIS A 103 -0.76 8.67 -6.03
N ILE A 104 -1.97 8.64 -6.59
CA ILE A 104 -2.23 8.66 -8.02
C ILE A 104 -3.17 9.83 -8.32
N GLU A 105 -2.82 10.64 -9.30
CA GLU A 105 -3.70 11.66 -9.85
C GLU A 105 -3.98 11.37 -11.31
N ALA A 106 -5.23 11.54 -11.72
CA ALA A 106 -5.60 11.63 -13.13
C ALA A 106 -6.57 12.77 -13.37
N THR A 107 -6.51 13.36 -14.55
CA THR A 107 -7.51 14.33 -15.01
C THR A 107 -8.89 13.67 -15.05
N THR A 108 -9.90 14.34 -14.48
CA THR A 108 -11.26 13.79 -14.42
C THR A 108 -11.88 13.66 -15.82
N SER A 109 -11.55 14.57 -16.74
CA SER A 109 -12.15 14.64 -18.07
C SER A 109 -11.69 13.55 -19.04
N ASP A 110 -10.40 13.22 -19.03
CA ASP A 110 -9.75 12.34 -20.01
C ASP A 110 -8.91 11.23 -19.38
N GLN A 111 -8.89 11.13 -18.04
CA GLN A 111 -8.22 10.07 -17.27
C GLN A 111 -6.72 9.95 -17.59
N LYS A 112 -6.09 11.08 -17.94
CA LYS A 112 -4.64 11.15 -18.15
C LYS A 112 -3.95 11.24 -16.80
N TYR A 113 -2.95 10.40 -16.56
CA TYR A 113 -2.25 10.40 -15.28
C TYR A 113 -1.31 11.60 -15.18
N THR A 114 -1.33 12.27 -14.04
CA THR A 114 -0.48 13.43 -13.72
C THR A 114 0.49 13.14 -12.58
N ALA A 115 0.16 12.17 -11.72
CA ALA A 115 1.02 11.71 -10.63
C ALA A 115 0.83 10.21 -10.35
N ALA A 116 1.90 9.58 -9.87
CA ALA A 116 1.99 8.22 -9.35
C ALA A 116 3.15 8.14 -8.33
N GLY A 117 3.06 8.97 -7.29
CA GLY A 117 4.10 9.17 -6.28
C GLY A 117 4.05 8.12 -5.17
N SER A 118 5.21 7.80 -4.59
CA SER A 118 5.41 6.90 -3.45
C SER A 118 6.29 7.56 -2.41
N LEU A 119 5.84 7.51 -1.15
CA LEU A 119 6.56 8.10 -0.03
C LEU A 119 7.92 7.43 0.17
N ASP A 120 7.96 6.09 0.12
CA ASP A 120 9.20 5.31 0.26
C ASP A 120 10.22 5.63 -0.83
N GLU A 121 9.77 5.80 -2.07
CA GLU A 121 10.67 6.16 -3.18
C GLU A 121 11.18 7.60 -3.05
N ALA A 122 10.36 8.54 -2.59
CA ALA A 122 10.78 9.92 -2.33
C ALA A 122 11.81 9.97 -1.18
N ILE A 123 11.62 9.18 -0.11
CA ILE A 123 12.60 9.03 0.97
C ILE A 123 13.89 8.40 0.44
N ALA A 124 13.80 7.34 -0.37
CA ALA A 124 14.98 6.72 -0.96
C ALA A 124 15.75 7.68 -1.88
N ALA A 125 15.04 8.53 -2.65
CA ALA A 125 15.66 9.58 -3.44
C ALA A 125 16.38 10.61 -2.56
N LEU A 126 15.77 11.02 -1.45
CA LEU A 126 16.39 11.91 -0.47
C LEU A 126 17.67 11.31 0.12
N ASP A 127 17.60 10.05 0.55
CA ASP A 127 18.72 9.36 1.19
C ASP A 127 19.91 9.14 0.25
N THR A 128 19.63 8.94 -1.04
CA THR A 128 20.67 8.62 -2.04
C THR A 128 21.25 9.84 -2.75
N GLY A 129 20.45 10.87 -3.01
CA GLY A 129 20.85 12.03 -3.81
C GLY A 129 20.42 13.38 -3.26
N GLY A 130 19.89 13.41 -2.04
CA GLY A 130 19.43 14.62 -1.37
C GLY A 130 18.25 15.28 -2.09
N VAL A 131 18.06 16.57 -1.80
CA VAL A 131 16.93 17.37 -2.30
C VAL A 131 16.83 17.39 -3.83
N ASN A 132 17.96 17.34 -4.55
CA ASN A 132 17.93 17.33 -6.01
C ASN A 132 17.34 16.03 -6.58
N ALA A 133 17.62 14.89 -5.96
CA ALA A 133 17.06 13.62 -6.38
C ALA A 133 15.55 13.54 -6.08
N VAL A 134 15.12 14.04 -4.92
CA VAL A 134 13.69 14.20 -4.60
C VAL A 134 13.00 15.06 -5.65
N ARG A 135 13.59 16.20 -6.02
CA ARG A 135 13.00 17.08 -7.04
C ARG A 135 12.86 16.39 -8.40
N VAL A 136 13.84 15.60 -8.82
CA VAL A 136 13.76 14.83 -10.07
C VAL A 136 12.66 13.77 -9.99
N TYR A 137 12.56 13.10 -8.84
CA TYR A 137 11.50 12.14 -8.57
C TYR A 137 10.11 12.78 -8.65
N GLU A 138 9.89 13.87 -7.91
CA GLU A 138 8.60 14.58 -7.85
C GLU A 138 8.21 15.20 -9.19
N LEU A 139 9.17 15.67 -9.99
CA LEU A 139 8.90 16.13 -11.35
C LEU A 139 8.45 15.01 -12.28
N THR A 140 8.83 13.76 -11.98
CA THR A 140 8.51 12.60 -12.82
C THR A 140 7.21 11.94 -12.38
N TYR A 141 7.04 11.74 -11.08
CA TYR A 141 5.95 10.94 -10.52
C TYR A 141 4.99 11.74 -9.64
N GLY A 142 5.21 13.04 -9.46
CA GLY A 142 4.38 13.88 -8.59
C GLY A 142 4.74 13.76 -7.10
N VAL A 143 4.00 14.47 -6.28
CA VAL A 143 4.22 14.61 -4.84
C VAL A 143 3.18 13.76 -4.09
N VAL A 144 3.62 13.05 -3.06
CA VAL A 144 2.70 12.36 -2.14
C VAL A 144 2.25 13.33 -1.04
N PRO A 145 0.97 13.37 -0.65
CA PRO A 145 0.51 14.22 0.44
C PRO A 145 1.35 14.02 1.71
N GLU A 146 2.00 15.07 2.20
CA GLU A 146 2.90 14.99 3.37
C GLU A 146 2.15 14.92 4.71
N THR A 147 0.88 15.33 4.73
CA THR A 147 0.07 15.39 5.95
C THR A 147 -0.90 14.22 5.98
N PRO A 148 -0.96 13.46 7.09
CA PRO A 148 -1.96 12.43 7.28
C PRO A 148 -3.38 13.00 7.16
N TYR A 149 -4.26 12.27 6.50
CA TYR A 149 -5.65 12.64 6.40
C TYR A 149 -6.34 12.47 7.76
N PRO A 150 -7.12 13.46 8.22
CA PRO A 150 -7.90 13.30 9.43
C PRO A 150 -9.04 12.30 9.20
N ALA A 151 -9.48 11.63 10.26
CA ALA A 151 -10.44 10.53 10.19
C ALA A 151 -11.78 10.93 9.54
N GLU A 152 -12.23 12.16 9.74
CA GLU A 152 -13.42 12.72 9.13
C GLU A 152 -13.29 12.87 7.61
N ALA A 153 -12.12 13.23 7.10
CA ALA A 153 -11.88 13.33 5.66
C ALA A 153 -11.93 11.93 5.04
N LEU A 154 -11.23 10.97 5.66
CA LEU A 154 -11.23 9.57 5.24
C LEU A 154 -12.64 8.99 5.17
N ALA A 155 -13.53 9.35 6.11
CA ALA A 155 -14.91 8.86 6.12
C ALA A 155 -15.74 9.30 4.90
N THR A 156 -15.35 10.40 4.23
CA THR A 156 -16.05 10.92 3.04
C THR A 156 -15.53 10.36 1.72
N MET A 157 -14.35 9.74 1.73
CA MET A 157 -13.71 9.18 0.53
C MET A 157 -14.31 7.84 0.14
N THR A 158 -14.35 7.57 -1.17
CA THR A 158 -14.86 6.31 -1.69
C THR A 158 -13.81 5.22 -1.55
N SER A 159 -14.13 4.11 -0.88
CA SER A 159 -13.22 2.96 -0.84
C SER A 159 -13.08 2.33 -2.22
N VAL A 160 -11.86 1.93 -2.58
CA VAL A 160 -11.61 1.08 -3.75
C VAL A 160 -10.95 -0.23 -3.31
N SER A 161 -10.97 -1.24 -4.18
CA SER A 161 -10.27 -2.50 -3.90
C SER A 161 -8.77 -2.34 -4.14
N SER A 162 -7.95 -3.11 -3.43
CA SER A 162 -6.50 -3.11 -3.65
C SER A 162 -6.12 -3.53 -5.08
N SER A 163 -6.80 -4.53 -5.66
CA SER A 163 -6.59 -4.94 -7.05
C SER A 163 -6.92 -3.82 -8.05
N GLU A 164 -7.93 -3.02 -7.75
CA GLU A 164 -8.28 -1.85 -8.54
C GLU A 164 -7.21 -0.75 -8.44
N PHE A 165 -6.78 -0.43 -7.21
CA PHE A 165 -5.71 0.53 -6.97
C PHE A 165 -4.42 0.10 -7.66
N HIS A 166 -4.01 -1.17 -7.49
CA HIS A 166 -2.79 -1.70 -8.08
C HIS A 166 -2.78 -1.64 -9.61
N ARG A 167 -3.91 -1.93 -10.27
CA ARG A 167 -4.02 -1.78 -11.73
C ARG A 167 -3.80 -0.33 -12.17
N ARG A 168 -4.37 0.64 -11.45
CA ARG A 168 -4.15 2.06 -11.74
C ARG A 168 -2.73 2.50 -11.46
N TRP A 169 -2.15 2.04 -10.36
CA TRP A 169 -0.75 2.30 -10.01
C TRP A 169 0.18 1.87 -11.15
N MET A 170 0.05 0.62 -11.63
CA MET A 170 0.87 0.12 -12.72
C MET A 170 0.65 0.90 -14.03
N ALA A 171 -0.59 1.27 -14.34
CA ALA A 171 -0.89 2.06 -15.53
C ALA A 171 -0.28 3.47 -15.46
N ALA A 172 -0.46 4.16 -14.34
CA ALA A 172 0.07 5.50 -14.12
C ALA A 172 1.60 5.53 -14.15
N ARG A 173 2.25 4.56 -13.51
CA ARG A 173 3.72 4.42 -13.55
C ARG A 173 4.21 4.19 -14.97
N SER A 174 3.57 3.30 -15.72
CA SER A 174 3.94 3.05 -17.12
C SER A 174 3.75 4.26 -18.02
N GLU A 175 2.78 5.14 -17.74
CA GLU A 175 2.50 6.34 -18.54
C GLU A 175 3.47 7.48 -18.21
N LEU A 176 3.84 7.64 -16.94
CA LEU A 176 4.72 8.72 -16.46
C LEU A 176 6.21 8.40 -16.59
N GLU A 177 6.58 7.12 -16.68
CA GLU A 177 7.96 6.71 -16.77
C GLU A 177 8.64 7.33 -18.01
N PRO A 178 9.74 8.08 -17.83
CA PRO A 178 10.42 8.72 -18.94
C PRO A 178 10.89 7.66 -19.95
N PRO A 179 10.81 7.94 -21.27
CA PRO A 179 11.36 7.03 -22.26
C PRO A 179 12.84 6.79 -21.96
N ALA A 180 13.26 5.53 -21.96
CA ALA A 180 14.65 5.16 -21.77
C ALA A 180 15.51 5.93 -22.78
N VAL A 181 16.42 6.79 -22.31
CA VAL A 181 17.36 7.49 -23.17
C VAL A 181 18.25 6.41 -23.81
N PRO A 182 18.24 6.25 -25.15
CA PRO A 182 19.16 5.33 -25.79
C PRO A 182 20.58 5.80 -25.48
N ASN A 183 21.39 4.93 -24.89
CA ASN A 183 22.80 5.17 -24.62
C ASN A 183 23.47 5.68 -25.90
N GLN A 184 23.74 6.98 -25.98
CA GLN A 184 24.67 7.50 -26.98
C GLN A 184 26.06 7.10 -26.50
N MET A 185 26.51 5.93 -26.94
CA MET A 185 27.93 5.58 -26.86
C MET A 185 28.73 6.55 -27.74
N PRO A 186 29.86 7.08 -27.26
CA PRO A 186 30.77 7.90 -28.05
C PRO A 186 31.41 7.11 -29.20
#